data_AF-A0A0U5F8T5-F1
#
_entry.id   AF-A0A0U5F8T5-F1
#
_cell.length_a   1.000
_cell.length_b   1.000
_cell.length_c   1.000
_cell.angle_alpha   90.00
_cell.angle_beta   90.00
_cell.angle_gamma   90.00
#
_symmetry.space_group_name_H-M   'P 1'
#
loop_
_entity.id
_entity.type
_entity.pdbx_description
1 polymer ?
#
loop_
_entity_poly.entity_id
_entity_poly.type
_entity_poly.pdbx_seq_one_letter_code
_entity_poly.pdbx_strand_id
1 'polypeptide(L)'
;MDDFIENEHETVAASVAATARRNHAAIEIVGERRRAYTSAFRSKVVEASFESGLPVREVARQHGIHVSLLYRWRQECRRRSRRPEEGYLVPVRLAEPVAQEGQAPGQMEITFRDGSILRFGHDVPPERVERLIMLLRP
;
A
#
# COMPACT_ATOMS: atom_id res chain seq x y z
N MET A 1 -24.27 51.18 2.35
CA MET A 1 -23.27 51.18 3.42
C MET A 1 -23.62 50.02 4.32
N ASP A 2 -23.26 48.82 3.84
CA ASP A 2 -22.08 48.04 4.30
C ASP A 2 -22.54 47.26 5.55
N ASP A 3 -22.53 45.95 5.67
CA ASP A 3 -21.82 44.83 5.04
C ASP A 3 -22.66 43.60 5.47
N PHE A 4 -23.10 42.67 4.62
CA PHE A 4 -22.34 41.53 4.08
C PHE A 4 -21.28 40.95 5.04
N ILE A 5 -21.58 39.75 5.55
CA ILE A 5 -20.64 38.75 6.11
C ILE A 5 -20.09 39.06 7.51
N GLU A 6 -20.69 38.47 8.54
CA GLU A 6 -19.97 37.78 9.63
C GLU A 6 -20.98 37.31 10.70
N ASN A 7 -21.69 36.19 10.49
CA ASN A 7 -21.96 35.26 11.60
C ASN A 7 -22.52 33.87 11.21
N GLU A 8 -22.15 33.31 10.06
CA GLU A 8 -22.55 31.93 9.70
C GLU A 8 -21.63 30.84 10.28
N HIS A 9 -20.49 31.20 10.87
CA HIS A 9 -19.54 30.23 11.43
C HIS A 9 -19.87 29.77 12.86
N GLU A 10 -20.71 30.51 13.59
CA GLU A 10 -21.03 30.20 15.00
C GLU A 10 -22.04 29.05 15.13
N THR A 11 -22.92 28.89 14.14
CA THR A 11 -23.98 27.85 14.16
C THR A 11 -23.45 26.45 13.82
N VAL A 12 -22.37 26.35 13.04
CA VAL A 12 -21.69 25.08 12.74
C VAL A 12 -20.89 24.59 13.95
N ALA A 13 -20.19 25.47 14.66
CA ALA A 13 -19.47 25.12 15.87
C ALA A 13 -20.42 24.64 16.99
N ALA A 14 -21.60 25.27 17.11
CA ALA A 14 -22.64 24.85 18.04
C ALA A 14 -23.26 23.47 17.67
N SER A 15 -23.45 23.19 16.38
CA SER A 15 -23.93 21.89 15.87
C SER A 15 -22.93 20.75 16.10
N VAL A 16 -21.63 21.02 15.88
CA VAL A 16 -20.54 20.06 16.14
C VAL A 16 -20.38 19.82 17.64
N ALA A 17 -20.49 20.86 18.47
CA ALA A 17 -20.45 20.73 19.93
C ALA A 17 -21.68 20.01 20.51
N ALA A 18 -22.87 20.22 19.93
CA ALA A 18 -24.10 19.52 20.32
C ALA A 18 -24.08 18.04 19.90
N THR A 19 -23.43 17.71 18.78
CA THR A 19 -23.21 16.33 18.32
C THR A 19 -22.16 15.62 19.18
N ALA A 20 -21.10 16.33 19.61
CA ALA A 20 -20.09 15.80 20.52
C ALA A 20 -20.67 15.44 21.90
N ARG A 21 -21.59 16.26 22.44
CA ARG A 21 -22.25 15.98 23.74
C ARG A 21 -23.26 14.83 23.68
N ARG A 22 -23.78 14.47 22.51
CA ARG A 22 -24.77 13.39 22.37
C ARG A 22 -24.17 11.98 22.32
N ASN A 23 -22.84 11.85 22.21
CA ASN A 23 -22.17 10.56 21.99
C ASN A 23 -21.24 10.09 23.13
N HIS A 24 -21.28 10.72 24.30
CA HIS A 24 -20.48 10.27 25.45
C HIS A 24 -21.31 10.19 26.75
N ALA A 25 -22.50 9.61 26.66
CA ALA A 25 -23.02 8.90 27.81
C ALA A 25 -21.99 7.82 28.14
N ALA A 26 -21.39 7.91 29.33
CA ALA A 26 -20.36 6.99 29.78
C ALA A 26 -20.83 5.56 29.52
N ILE A 27 -20.18 4.88 28.56
CA ILE A 27 -20.49 3.49 28.26
C ILE A 27 -20.04 2.70 29.49
N GLU A 28 -20.98 2.45 30.40
CA GLU A 28 -20.81 1.47 31.45
C GLU A 28 -20.81 0.11 30.75
N ILE A 29 -19.60 -0.43 30.50
CA ILE A 29 -19.46 -1.77 29.94
C ILE A 29 -19.87 -2.75 31.02
N VAL A 30 -21.19 -3.03 31.12
CA VAL A 30 -21.74 -4.18 31.83
C VAL A 30 -21.49 -5.42 30.97
N GLY A 31 -20.25 -5.85 30.97
CA GLY A 31 -19.79 -7.06 30.29
C GLY A 31 -18.63 -7.61 31.09
N GLU A 32 -18.66 -8.92 31.33
CA GLU A 32 -17.63 -9.68 32.05
C GLU A 32 -16.23 -9.13 31.72
N ARG A 33 -15.54 -8.61 32.74
CA ARG A 33 -14.26 -7.88 32.68
C ARG A 33 -13.42 -8.36 31.50
N ARG A 34 -13.24 -7.50 30.48
CA ARG A 34 -12.48 -7.80 29.23
C ARG A 34 -11.32 -8.74 29.55
N ARG A 35 -11.40 -9.98 29.06
CA ARG A 35 -10.45 -11.06 29.37
C ARG A 35 -9.02 -10.52 29.25
N ALA A 36 -8.34 -10.38 30.38
CA ALA A 36 -6.99 -9.85 30.44
C ALA A 36 -6.02 -10.98 30.13
N TYR A 37 -5.30 -10.87 29.01
CA TYR A 37 -4.27 -11.83 28.64
C TYR A 37 -2.94 -11.41 29.25
N THR A 38 -2.24 -12.34 29.88
CA THR A 38 -0.88 -12.09 30.39
C THR A 38 0.07 -11.82 29.23
N SER A 39 1.13 -11.05 29.47
CA SER A 39 2.18 -10.80 28.49
C SER A 39 2.83 -12.09 27.99
N ALA A 40 3.04 -13.05 28.89
CA ALA A 40 3.58 -14.38 28.58
C ALA A 40 2.67 -15.16 27.62
N PHE A 41 1.36 -15.22 27.89
CA PHE A 41 0.41 -15.88 26.99
C PHE A 41 0.40 -15.20 25.61
N ARG A 42 0.32 -13.87 25.59
CA ARG A 42 0.37 -13.10 24.35
C ARG A 42 1.63 -13.42 23.54
N SER A 43 2.81 -13.44 24.17
CA SER A 43 4.08 -13.71 23.48
C SER A 43 4.07 -15.10 22.85
N LYS A 44 3.68 -16.12 23.62
CA LYS A 44 3.59 -17.50 23.15
C LYS A 44 2.69 -17.66 21.94
N VAL A 45 1.51 -17.02 21.94
CA VAL A 45 0.56 -17.12 20.83
C VAL A 45 1.06 -16.36 19.59
N VAL A 46 1.76 -15.24 19.78
CA VAL A 46 2.35 -14.48 18.67
C VAL A 46 3.49 -15.27 18.03
N GLU A 47 4.37 -15.87 18.82
CA GLU A 47 5.46 -16.74 18.37
C GLU A 47 4.94 -17.96 17.59
N ALA A 48 3.97 -18.69 18.17
CA ALA A 48 3.30 -19.79 17.49
C ALA A 48 2.65 -19.37 16.15
N SER A 49 2.16 -18.13 16.06
CA SER A 49 1.61 -17.57 14.83
C SER A 49 2.66 -17.33 13.73
N PHE A 50 3.93 -17.16 14.07
CA PHE A 50 5.00 -16.99 13.10
C PHE A 50 5.64 -18.32 12.73
N GLU A 51 5.74 -19.26 13.68
CA GLU A 51 6.38 -20.56 13.48
C GLU A 51 5.49 -21.60 12.80
N SER A 52 4.18 -21.59 13.09
CA SER A 52 3.28 -22.68 12.66
C SER A 52 3.11 -22.81 11.15
N GLY A 53 3.40 -21.75 10.36
CA GLY A 53 3.08 -21.72 8.92
C GLY A 53 1.58 -21.80 8.59
N LEU A 54 0.72 -21.89 9.62
CA LEU A 54 -0.74 -21.99 9.50
C LEU A 54 -1.37 -20.61 9.32
N PRO A 55 -2.59 -20.54 8.74
CA PRO A 55 -3.33 -19.29 8.68
C PRO A 55 -3.61 -18.76 10.09
N VAL A 56 -3.46 -17.45 10.28
CA VAL A 56 -3.62 -16.75 11.57
C VAL A 56 -4.96 -17.06 12.25
N ARG A 57 -6.03 -17.28 11.47
CA ARG A 57 -7.36 -17.67 11.98
C ARG A 57 -7.33 -19.01 12.71
N GLU A 58 -6.58 -19.96 12.20
CA GLU A 58 -6.49 -21.31 12.76
C GLU A 58 -5.67 -21.30 14.05
N VAL A 59 -4.56 -20.57 14.07
CA VAL A 59 -3.76 -20.35 15.29
C VAL A 59 -4.60 -19.67 16.39
N ALA A 60 -5.39 -18.65 16.02
CA ALA A 60 -6.28 -17.97 16.96
C ALA A 60 -7.33 -18.94 17.56
N ARG A 61 -7.91 -19.81 16.72
CA ARG A 61 -8.88 -20.84 17.13
C ARG A 61 -8.27 -21.84 18.11
N GLN A 62 -7.06 -22.33 17.83
CA GLN A 62 -6.33 -23.27 18.71
C GLN A 62 -6.06 -22.68 20.10
N HIS A 63 -5.82 -21.37 20.17
CA HIS A 63 -5.56 -20.67 21.43
C HIS A 63 -6.81 -20.04 22.07
N GLY A 64 -8.01 -20.29 21.50
CA GLY A 64 -9.27 -19.80 22.05
C GLY A 64 -9.40 -18.27 22.05
N ILE A 65 -8.71 -17.58 21.12
CA ILE A 65 -8.75 -16.12 21.00
C ILE A 65 -9.37 -15.68 19.68
N HIS A 66 -9.92 -14.48 19.66
CA HIS A 66 -10.43 -13.89 18.43
C HIS A 66 -9.29 -13.47 17.49
N VAL A 67 -9.42 -13.73 16.19
CA VAL A 67 -8.35 -13.47 15.21
C VAL A 67 -7.88 -12.02 15.16
N SER A 68 -8.79 -11.04 15.32
CA SER A 68 -8.42 -9.62 15.33
C SER A 68 -7.49 -9.25 16.48
N LEU A 69 -7.58 -9.98 17.60
CA LEU A 69 -6.69 -9.78 18.75
C LEU A 69 -5.26 -10.20 18.41
N LEU A 70 -5.11 -11.33 17.72
CA LEU A 70 -3.83 -11.83 17.26
C LEU A 70 -3.19 -10.91 16.21
N TYR A 71 -3.97 -10.41 15.25
CA TYR A 71 -3.49 -9.40 14.30
C TYR A 71 -2.98 -8.14 15.00
N ARG A 72 -3.74 -7.62 15.97
CA ARG A 72 -3.32 -6.47 16.77
C ARG A 72 -2.02 -6.74 17.52
N TRP A 73 -1.87 -7.91 18.12
CA TRP A 73 -0.65 -8.27 18.84
C TRP A 73 0.57 -8.40 17.92
N ARG A 74 0.41 -8.98 16.73
CA ARG A 74 1.47 -9.05 15.71
C ARG A 74 1.89 -7.67 15.24
N GLN A 75 0.94 -6.77 15.01
CA GLN A 75 1.24 -5.39 14.60
C GLN A 75 1.99 -4.62 15.68
N GLU A 76 1.60 -4.78 16.94
CA GLU A 76 2.28 -4.16 18.07
C GLU A 76 3.69 -4.74 18.28
N CYS A 77 3.89 -6.05 18.07
CA CYS A 77 5.23 -6.64 18.06
C CYS A 77 6.09 -6.05 16.94
N ARG A 78 5.56 -5.93 15.71
CA ARG A 78 6.27 -5.28 14.60
C ARG A 78 6.61 -3.82 14.91
N ARG A 79 5.70 -3.08 15.55
CA ARG A 79 5.93 -1.69 15.98
C ARG A 79 7.03 -1.58 17.04
N ARG A 80 7.14 -2.54 17.96
CA ARG A 80 8.21 -2.59 18.96
C ARG A 80 9.55 -3.06 18.38
N SER A 81 9.52 -4.01 17.45
CA SER A 81 10.72 -4.48 16.74
C SER A 81 11.26 -3.43 15.78
N ARG A 82 10.39 -2.59 15.21
CA ARG A 82 10.80 -1.29 14.67
C ARG A 82 11.22 -0.43 15.86
N ARG A 83 12.50 -0.48 16.24
CA ARG A 83 13.07 0.72 16.85
C ARG A 83 12.76 1.91 15.92
N PRO A 84 12.57 3.14 16.43
CA PRO A 84 12.61 4.34 15.60
C PRO A 84 14.05 4.53 15.11
N GLU A 85 14.54 3.59 14.31
CA GLU A 85 15.80 3.66 13.57
C GLU A 85 15.40 4.28 12.25
N GLU A 86 15.89 5.50 12.06
CA GLU A 86 16.33 6.04 10.78
C GLU A 86 16.41 4.92 9.74
N GLY A 87 15.42 4.85 8.84
CA GLY A 87 15.56 4.00 7.68
C GLY A 87 16.71 4.56 6.87
N TYR A 88 17.91 4.00 7.00
CA TYR A 88 19.04 4.46 6.20
C TYR A 88 18.80 4.00 4.77
N LEU A 89 18.73 4.97 3.86
CA LEU A 89 18.74 4.68 2.43
C LEU A 89 20.15 4.24 2.07
N VAL A 90 20.28 3.04 1.51
CA VAL A 90 21.55 2.61 0.91
C VAL A 90 21.63 3.24 -0.47
N PRO A 91 22.67 4.04 -0.77
CA PRO A 91 22.84 4.61 -2.10
C PRO A 91 22.99 3.48 -3.12
N VAL A 92 22.02 3.36 -4.04
CA VAL A 92 22.15 2.49 -5.19
C VAL A 92 23.06 3.20 -6.20
N ARG A 93 24.24 2.63 -6.45
CA ARG A 93 25.09 3.04 -7.57
C ARG A 93 24.38 2.63 -8.84
N LEU A 94 23.82 3.60 -9.56
CA LEU A 94 23.40 3.39 -10.94
C LEU A 94 24.67 3.07 -11.73
N ALA A 95 24.73 1.88 -12.34
CA ALA A 95 25.73 1.64 -13.36
C ALA A 95 25.56 2.73 -14.42
N GLU A 96 26.66 3.32 -14.88
CA GLU A 96 26.62 4.18 -16.05
C GLU A 96 25.85 3.42 -17.13
N PRO A 97 24.85 4.03 -17.78
CA PRO A 97 24.18 3.38 -18.89
C PRO A 97 25.29 3.12 -19.90
N VAL A 98 25.74 1.87 -19.98
CA VAL A 98 26.48 1.39 -21.13
C VAL A 98 25.55 1.74 -22.27
N ALA A 99 25.95 2.71 -23.08
CA ALA A 99 25.22 3.07 -24.27
C ALA A 99 25.02 1.75 -25.00
N GLN A 100 23.79 1.22 -24.94
CA GLN A 100 23.42 0.12 -25.81
C GLN A 100 23.46 0.75 -27.19
N GLU A 101 24.60 0.60 -27.86
CA GLU A 101 24.76 0.93 -29.27
C GLU A 101 23.65 0.19 -30.00
N GLY A 102 22.58 0.92 -30.32
CA GLY A 102 21.39 0.34 -30.90
C GLY A 102 20.07 0.70 -30.24
N GLN A 103 19.99 1.48 -29.16
CA GLN A 103 18.71 2.02 -28.66
C GLN A 103 18.77 3.54 -28.55
N ALA A 104 18.72 4.19 -29.71
CA ALA A 104 18.47 5.63 -29.76
C ALA A 104 17.10 5.92 -29.12
N PRO A 105 16.96 7.01 -28.33
CA PRO A 105 15.65 7.45 -27.85
C PRO A 105 14.70 7.60 -29.05
N GLY A 106 13.52 6.99 -28.97
CA GLY A 106 12.56 6.98 -30.06
C GLY A 106 12.64 5.79 -31.02
N GLN A 107 13.38 4.71 -30.70
CA GLN A 107 13.23 3.45 -31.44
C GLN A 107 11.88 2.78 -31.18
N MET A 108 11.20 2.43 -32.27
CA MET A 108 9.98 1.64 -32.32
C MET A 108 10.29 0.27 -32.93
N GLU A 109 9.67 -0.77 -32.36
CA GLU A 109 9.81 -2.15 -32.83
C GLU A 109 8.42 -2.72 -33.16
N ILE A 110 8.30 -3.32 -34.34
CA ILE A 110 7.11 -4.03 -34.80
C ILE A 110 7.48 -5.50 -35.03
N THR A 111 6.88 -6.40 -34.26
CA THR A 111 6.99 -7.85 -34.48
C THR A 111 5.86 -8.33 -35.38
N PHE A 112 6.20 -9.02 -36.47
CA PHE A 112 5.24 -9.63 -37.39
C PHE A 112 4.94 -11.09 -37.00
N ARG A 113 3.86 -11.64 -37.54
CA ARG A 113 3.39 -13.00 -37.23
C ARG A 113 4.35 -14.10 -37.70
N ASP A 114 5.16 -13.80 -38.72
CA ASP A 114 6.19 -14.69 -39.26
C ASP A 114 7.48 -14.72 -38.43
N GLY A 115 7.54 -13.92 -37.36
CA GLY A 115 8.71 -13.79 -36.49
C GLY A 115 9.73 -12.75 -36.97
N SER A 116 9.48 -12.07 -38.08
CA SER A 116 10.31 -10.93 -38.50
C SER A 116 10.08 -9.72 -37.58
N ILE A 117 11.12 -8.93 -37.38
CA ILE A 117 11.11 -7.78 -36.49
C ILE A 117 11.59 -6.56 -37.28
N LEU A 118 10.75 -5.53 -37.36
CA LEU A 118 11.08 -4.24 -37.96
C LEU A 118 11.39 -3.24 -36.85
N ARG A 119 12.66 -2.80 -36.78
CA ARG A 119 13.15 -1.78 -35.83
C ARG A 119 13.46 -0.50 -36.58
N PHE A 120 12.93 0.62 -36.13
CA PHE A 120 13.19 1.93 -36.73
C PHE A 120 13.18 3.04 -35.67
N GLY A 121 13.97 4.10 -35.88
CA GLY A 121 13.93 5.29 -35.04
C GLY A 121 12.77 6.22 -35.37
N HIS A 122 12.51 7.21 -34.51
CA HIS A 122 11.48 8.24 -34.73
C HIS A 122 11.74 9.14 -35.95
N ASP A 123 12.97 9.13 -36.49
CA ASP A 123 13.37 9.93 -37.66
C ASP A 123 12.94 9.27 -38.98
N VAL A 124 12.34 8.08 -38.90
CA VAL A 124 11.85 7.38 -40.09
C VAL A 124 10.46 7.90 -40.44
N PRO A 125 10.29 8.52 -41.61
CA PRO A 125 9.00 9.05 -42.03
C PRO A 125 7.99 7.90 -42.25
N PRO A 126 6.72 8.10 -41.92
CA PRO A 126 5.71 7.03 -41.86
C PRO A 126 5.52 6.30 -43.20
N GLU A 127 5.69 6.99 -44.34
CA GLU A 127 5.55 6.40 -45.67
C GLU A 127 6.60 5.32 -45.94
N ARG A 128 7.78 5.45 -45.31
CA ARG A 128 8.85 4.46 -45.42
C ARG A 128 8.56 3.24 -44.56
N VAL A 129 7.94 3.42 -43.39
CA VAL A 129 7.47 2.33 -42.53
C VAL A 129 6.35 1.56 -43.22
N GLU A 130 5.38 2.25 -43.82
CA GLU A 130 4.29 1.62 -44.58
C GLU A 130 4.79 0.76 -45.74
N ARG A 131 5.74 1.28 -46.54
CA ARG A 131 6.37 0.50 -47.62
C ARG A 131 7.08 -0.74 -47.10
N LEU A 132 7.79 -0.65 -45.97
CA LEU A 132 8.47 -1.79 -45.36
C LEU A 132 7.47 -2.84 -44.84
N ILE A 133 6.38 -2.40 -44.21
CA ILE A 133 5.29 -3.29 -43.78
C ILE A 133 4.65 -3.99 -44.98
N MET A 134 4.45 -3.28 -46.10
CA MET A 134 3.90 -3.87 -47.33
C MET A 134 4.83 -4.88 -47.99
N LEU A 135 6.15 -4.66 -47.94
CA LEU A 135 7.14 -5.60 -48.50
C LEU A 135 7.35 -6.84 -47.62
N LEU A 136 7.13 -6.71 -46.31
CA LEU A 136 7.30 -7.79 -45.33
C LEU A 136 6.01 -8.56 -45.05
N ARG A 137 4.85 -8.10 -45.54
CA ARG A 137 3.61 -8.88 -45.59
C ARG A 137 3.55 -9.67 -46.91
N PRO A 138 3.72 -11.00 -46.90
CA PRO A 138 3.32 -11.83 -48.04
C PRO A 138 1.80 -11.90 -48.19
#